data_AF-A0A7S4RB80-F1
#
_entry.id   AF-A0A7S4RB80-F1
#
_cell.length_a   1.000
_cell.length_b   1.000
_cell.length_c   1.000
_cell.angle_alpha   90.00
_cell.angle_beta   90.00
_cell.angle_gamma   90.00
#
_symmetry.space_group_name_H-M   'P 1'
#
loop_
_entity.id
_entity.type
_entity.pdbx_description
1 polymer ?
#
loop_
_entity_poly.entity_id
_entity_poly.type
_entity_poly.pdbx_seq_one_letter_code
_entity_poly.pdbx_strand_id
1 'polypeptide(L)'
;KAMSLVTFLDSASYLKTGIDVLCEDHWEKCYNLSLQLYSVYAEAEYCNGHLKKAALAIDVVITHARSFKDKLLIYALLMKLLAAENKLHEAMQIGFDVLKALGLPFPSPLPDKSNAMKSIMKTSMALKNTSTEEFLNHHKMKDENMIESMKFLQILLNYSFFAKQEQLPIIIEQMMQLTLRYGVCEESCTALGYLSFLLCSLEYF
;
A
#
# COMPACT_ATOMS: atom_id res chain seq x y z
N LYS A 1 -22.79 -0.96 3.41
CA LYS A 1 -22.06 -0.72 4.69
C LYS A 1 -22.48 -1.69 5.80
N ALA A 2 -23.77 -1.77 6.20
CA ALA A 2 -24.19 -2.77 7.19
C ALA A 2 -23.99 -4.23 6.71
N MET A 3 -24.38 -4.53 5.46
CA MET A 3 -24.26 -5.88 4.88
C MET A 3 -22.80 -6.34 4.73
N SER A 4 -21.89 -5.42 4.39
CA SER A 4 -20.44 -5.72 4.31
C SER A 4 -19.85 -5.96 5.71
N LEU A 5 -20.24 -5.18 6.72
CA LEU A 5 -19.81 -5.36 8.11
C LEU A 5 -20.29 -6.71 8.69
N VAL A 6 -21.52 -7.12 8.38
CA VAL A 6 -22.05 -8.44 8.81
C VAL A 6 -21.23 -9.59 8.22
N THR A 7 -20.86 -9.55 6.94
CA THR A 7 -19.97 -10.56 6.34
C THR A 7 -18.57 -10.59 6.95
N PHE A 8 -18.01 -9.45 7.41
CA PHE A 8 -16.69 -9.43 8.05
C PHE A 8 -16.72 -9.92 9.50
N LEU A 9 -17.80 -9.67 10.24
CA LEU A 9 -18.00 -10.19 11.60
C LEU A 9 -18.12 -11.72 11.60
N ASP A 10 -18.97 -12.24 10.71
CA ASP A 10 -19.14 -13.69 10.57
C ASP A 10 -17.83 -14.34 10.09
N SER A 11 -17.14 -13.71 9.14
CA SER A 11 -15.85 -14.17 8.63
C SER A 11 -14.78 -14.24 9.74
N ALA A 12 -14.66 -13.24 10.61
CA ALA A 12 -13.68 -13.24 11.69
C ALA A 12 -13.87 -14.41 12.68
N SER A 13 -15.12 -14.76 13.00
CA SER A 13 -15.44 -15.89 13.87
C SER A 13 -15.06 -17.24 13.25
N TYR A 14 -15.37 -17.44 11.96
CA TYR A 14 -14.97 -18.65 11.24
C TYR A 14 -13.45 -18.76 11.11
N LEU A 15 -12.76 -17.66 10.81
CA LEU A 15 -11.30 -17.61 10.73
C LEU A 15 -10.66 -17.93 12.08
N LYS A 16 -11.20 -17.38 13.17
CA LYS A 16 -10.72 -17.69 14.53
C LYS A 16 -10.90 -19.15 14.87
N THR A 17 -12.06 -19.72 14.55
CA THR A 17 -12.32 -21.16 14.74
C THR A 17 -11.34 -21.99 13.90
N GLY A 18 -11.10 -21.60 12.66
CA GLY A 18 -10.12 -22.24 11.78
C GLY A 18 -8.70 -22.21 12.36
N ILE A 19 -8.30 -21.10 12.98
CA ILE A 19 -7.02 -20.98 13.71
C ILE A 19 -6.99 -21.90 14.94
N ASP A 20 -8.07 -21.95 15.71
CA ASP A 20 -8.13 -22.72 16.97
C ASP A 20 -8.09 -24.23 16.77
N VAL A 21 -8.45 -24.72 15.58
CA VAL A 21 -8.37 -26.15 15.23
C VAL A 21 -7.07 -26.54 14.51
N LEU A 22 -6.15 -25.59 14.29
CA LEU A 22 -4.83 -25.91 13.75
C LEU A 22 -4.03 -26.74 14.77
N CYS A 23 -3.23 -27.68 14.27
CA CYS A 23 -2.30 -28.45 15.10
C CYS A 23 -1.17 -27.55 15.65
N GLU A 24 -0.56 -27.91 16.77
CA GLU A 24 0.45 -27.06 17.43
C GLU A 24 1.63 -26.67 16.52
N ASP A 25 2.03 -27.53 15.58
CA ASP A 25 3.13 -27.29 14.63
C ASP A 25 2.65 -26.87 13.23
N HIS A 26 1.53 -26.15 13.18
CA HIS A 26 0.92 -25.72 11.93
C HIS A 26 1.79 -24.73 11.14
N TRP A 27 2.65 -23.94 11.80
CA TRP A 27 3.57 -23.03 11.09
C TRP A 27 4.67 -23.78 10.33
N GLU A 28 5.01 -24.99 10.77
CA GLU A 28 5.96 -25.90 10.15
C GLU A 28 5.26 -26.73 9.06
N LYS A 29 4.16 -27.41 9.43
CA LYS A 29 3.46 -28.40 8.59
C LYS A 29 2.48 -27.78 7.58
N CYS A 30 1.83 -26.69 7.94
CA CYS A 30 0.72 -26.08 7.22
C CYS A 30 0.96 -24.59 6.93
N TYR A 31 2.23 -24.17 6.76
CA TYR A 31 2.67 -22.78 6.67
C TYR A 31 1.77 -21.87 5.83
N ASN A 32 1.47 -22.24 4.58
CA ASN A 32 0.68 -21.40 3.68
C ASN A 32 -0.74 -21.17 4.20
N LEU A 33 -1.36 -22.20 4.77
CA LEU A 33 -2.70 -22.10 5.36
C LEU A 33 -2.68 -21.21 6.61
N SER A 34 -1.68 -21.40 7.48
CA SER A 34 -1.51 -20.59 8.68
C SER A 34 -1.28 -19.11 8.34
N LEU A 35 -0.38 -18.84 7.39
CA LEU A 35 -0.12 -17.49 6.91
C LEU A 35 -1.41 -16.83 6.42
N GLN A 36 -2.16 -17.50 5.54
CA GLN A 36 -3.42 -16.98 5.00
C GLN A 36 -4.48 -16.75 6.08
N LEU A 37 -4.72 -17.73 6.95
CA LEU A 37 -5.73 -17.62 8.02
C LEU A 37 -5.43 -16.45 8.96
N TYR A 38 -4.20 -16.35 9.44
CA TYR A 38 -3.82 -15.26 10.34
C TYR A 38 -3.83 -13.89 9.64
N SER A 39 -3.40 -13.80 8.39
CA SER A 39 -3.46 -12.55 7.61
C SER A 39 -4.89 -12.07 7.39
N VAL A 40 -5.80 -12.96 6.96
CA VAL A 40 -7.20 -12.61 6.73
C VAL A 40 -7.92 -12.33 8.04
N TYR A 41 -7.61 -13.07 9.11
CA TYR A 41 -8.14 -12.81 10.44
C TYR A 41 -7.72 -11.43 10.96
N ALA A 42 -6.45 -11.05 10.79
CA ALA A 42 -5.96 -9.73 11.15
C ALA A 42 -6.73 -8.62 10.41
N GLU A 43 -6.92 -8.77 9.10
CA GLU A 43 -7.66 -7.81 8.28
C GLU A 43 -9.13 -7.71 8.69
N ALA A 44 -9.79 -8.85 8.94
CA ALA A 44 -11.18 -8.89 9.37
C ALA A 44 -11.36 -8.20 10.74
N GLU A 45 -10.50 -8.49 11.71
CA GLU A 45 -10.53 -7.85 13.03
C GLU A 45 -10.26 -6.33 12.94
N TYR A 46 -9.35 -5.90 12.05
CA TYR A 46 -9.13 -4.48 11.77
C TYR A 46 -10.39 -3.81 11.19
N CYS A 47 -11.00 -4.41 10.17
CA CYS A 47 -12.23 -3.92 9.54
C CYS A 47 -13.42 -3.84 10.51
N ASN A 48 -13.47 -4.76 11.48
CA ASN A 48 -14.47 -4.77 12.55
C ASN A 48 -14.16 -3.79 13.70
N GLY A 49 -13.02 -3.07 13.64
CA GLY A 49 -12.59 -2.12 14.66
C GLY A 49 -11.98 -2.76 15.92
N HIS A 50 -11.72 -4.07 15.91
CA HIS A 50 -11.08 -4.79 17.02
C HIS A 50 -9.54 -4.67 16.94
N LEU A 51 -9.03 -3.45 17.03
CA LEU A 51 -7.62 -3.13 16.77
C LEU A 51 -6.63 -3.97 17.59
N LYS A 52 -6.93 -4.27 18.86
CA LYS A 52 -6.06 -5.12 19.70
C LYS A 52 -5.91 -6.54 19.15
N LYS A 53 -7.00 -7.14 18.64
CA LYS A 53 -6.96 -8.49 18.05
C LYS A 53 -6.21 -8.50 16.73
N ALA A 54 -6.44 -7.47 15.91
CA ALA A 54 -5.70 -7.27 14.68
C ALA A 54 -4.19 -7.14 14.95
N ALA A 55 -3.78 -6.32 15.93
CA ALA A 55 -2.38 -6.17 16.32
C ALA A 55 -1.74 -7.50 16.74
N LEU A 56 -2.40 -8.28 17.60
CA LEU A 56 -1.90 -9.58 18.01
C LEU A 56 -1.72 -10.53 16.81
N ALA A 57 -2.70 -10.58 15.90
CA ALA A 57 -2.61 -11.42 14.71
C ALA A 57 -1.50 -10.97 13.74
N ILE A 58 -1.30 -9.65 13.59
CA ILE A 58 -0.20 -9.05 12.83
C ILE A 58 1.15 -9.51 13.40
N ASP A 59 1.34 -9.43 14.72
CA ASP A 59 2.58 -9.85 15.37
C ASP A 59 2.88 -11.34 15.15
N VAL A 60 1.85 -12.19 15.20
CA VAL A 60 2.02 -13.62 14.91
C VAL A 60 2.52 -13.84 13.48
N VAL A 61 1.94 -13.15 12.49
CA VAL A 61 2.37 -13.26 11.08
C VAL A 61 3.78 -12.75 10.89
N ILE A 62 4.12 -11.58 11.46
CA ILE A 62 5.47 -10.98 11.35
C ILE A 62 6.53 -11.93 11.93
N THR A 63 6.20 -12.62 13.02
CA THR A 63 7.10 -13.55 13.72
C THR A 63 7.35 -14.82 12.92
N HIS A 64 6.31 -15.41 12.33
CA HIS A 64 6.42 -16.72 11.68
C HIS A 64 6.64 -16.67 10.16
N ALA A 65 6.40 -15.53 9.51
CA ALA A 65 6.59 -15.40 8.07
C ALA A 65 8.06 -15.63 7.69
N ARG A 66 8.26 -16.56 6.75
CA ARG A 66 9.57 -17.09 6.31
C ARG A 66 10.28 -16.17 5.31
N SER A 67 9.56 -15.26 4.68
CA SER A 67 10.13 -14.33 3.70
C SER A 67 9.59 -12.91 3.86
N PHE A 68 10.29 -11.94 3.27
CA PHE A 68 9.82 -10.57 3.21
C PHE A 68 8.53 -10.43 2.40
N LYS A 69 8.40 -11.16 1.28
CA LYS A 69 7.20 -11.14 0.44
C LYS A 69 5.95 -11.56 1.23
N ASP A 70 6.08 -12.58 2.09
CA ASP A 70 4.99 -13.05 2.95
C ASP A 70 4.51 -11.99 3.96
N LYS A 71 5.34 -10.98 4.25
CA LYS A 71 5.03 -9.90 5.19
C LYS A 71 4.42 -8.66 4.53
N LEU A 72 4.40 -8.55 3.20
CA LEU A 72 3.94 -7.33 2.52
C LEU A 72 2.49 -6.98 2.87
N LEU A 73 1.59 -7.95 2.80
CA LEU A 73 0.18 -7.74 3.18
C LEU A 73 0.07 -7.28 4.64
N ILE A 74 0.80 -7.93 5.55
CA ILE A 74 0.70 -7.62 6.98
C ILE A 74 1.34 -6.26 7.32
N TYR A 75 2.39 -5.84 6.62
CA TYR A 75 2.97 -4.51 6.78
C TYR A 75 2.01 -3.42 6.33
N ALA A 76 1.31 -3.61 5.20
CA ALA A 76 0.27 -2.68 4.76
C ALA A 76 -0.86 -2.57 5.80
N LEU A 77 -1.24 -3.68 6.45
CA LEU A 77 -2.23 -3.67 7.53
C LEU A 77 -1.70 -3.00 8.81
N LEU A 78 -0.45 -3.26 9.19
CA LEU A 78 0.20 -2.61 10.34
C LEU A 78 0.26 -1.09 10.17
N MET A 79 0.59 -0.62 8.96
CA MET A 79 0.53 0.80 8.62
C MET A 79 -0.87 1.40 8.87
N LYS A 80 -1.93 0.70 8.43
CA LYS A 80 -3.33 1.11 8.67
C LYS A 80 -3.68 1.12 10.16
N LEU A 81 -3.26 0.11 10.91
CA LEU A 81 -3.47 0.02 12.35
C LEU A 81 -2.81 1.19 13.10
N LEU A 82 -1.53 1.47 12.80
CA LEU A 82 -0.81 2.60 13.38
C LEU A 82 -1.47 3.94 13.03
N ALA A 83 -1.91 4.11 11.79
CA ALA A 83 -2.66 5.30 11.38
C ALA A 83 -3.98 5.46 12.17
N ALA A 84 -4.71 4.37 12.42
CA ALA A 84 -5.91 4.38 13.26
C ALA A 84 -5.62 4.75 14.72
N GLU A 85 -4.40 4.51 15.20
CA GLU A 85 -3.91 4.95 16.51
C GLU A 85 -3.28 6.36 16.50
N ASN A 86 -3.43 7.13 15.41
CA ASN A 86 -2.78 8.43 15.19
C ASN A 86 -1.24 8.41 15.17
N LYS A 87 -0.62 7.24 14.98
CA LYS A 87 0.84 7.07 14.86
C LYS A 87 1.30 7.15 13.40
N LEU A 88 0.91 8.23 12.70
CA LEU A 88 1.17 8.39 11.27
C LEU A 88 2.66 8.35 10.92
N HIS A 89 3.53 8.94 11.75
CA HIS A 89 4.98 8.93 11.50
C HIS A 89 5.57 7.51 11.54
N GLU A 90 5.16 6.68 12.49
CA GLU A 90 5.58 5.28 12.59
C GLU A 90 5.07 4.47 11.39
N ALA A 91 3.80 4.68 11.02
CA ALA A 91 3.20 4.05 9.84
C ALA A 91 3.98 4.39 8.55
N MET A 92 4.35 5.66 8.37
CA MET A 92 5.10 6.10 7.20
C MET A 92 6.52 5.51 7.18
N GLN A 93 7.17 5.39 8.34
CA GLN A 93 8.50 4.80 8.43
C GLN A 93 8.50 3.35 7.94
N ILE A 94 7.50 2.55 8.35
CA ILE A 94 7.30 1.18 7.85
C ILE A 94 7.17 1.17 6.32
N GLY A 95 6.36 2.08 5.76
CA GLY A 95 6.19 2.17 4.32
C GLY A 95 7.51 2.47 3.59
N PHE A 96 8.32 3.40 4.10
CA PHE A 96 9.63 3.71 3.52
C PHE A 96 10.62 2.54 3.63
N ASP A 97 10.61 1.82 4.76
CA ASP A 97 11.46 0.64 4.96
C ASP A 97 11.07 -0.49 4.00
N VAL A 98 9.77 -0.72 3.79
CA VAL A 98 9.25 -1.68 2.80
C VAL A 98 9.65 -1.28 1.38
N LEU A 99 9.47 -0.01 0.99
CA LEU A 99 9.87 0.46 -0.33
C LEU A 99 11.38 0.27 -0.57
N LYS A 100 12.22 0.54 0.43
CA LYS A 100 13.65 0.28 0.37
C LYS A 100 13.96 -1.21 0.15
N ALA A 101 13.27 -2.10 0.86
CA ALA A 101 13.43 -3.55 0.71
C ALA A 101 12.92 -4.08 -0.64
N LEU A 102 11.96 -3.39 -1.27
CA LEU A 102 11.49 -3.65 -2.65
C LEU A 102 12.43 -3.07 -3.73
N GLY A 103 13.51 -2.39 -3.35
CA GLY A 103 14.48 -1.79 -4.27
C GLY A 103 14.12 -0.38 -4.75
N LEU A 104 13.13 0.26 -4.13
CA LEU A 104 12.66 1.62 -4.44
C LEU A 104 12.83 2.55 -3.22
N PRO A 105 14.06 2.86 -2.79
CA PRO A 105 14.26 3.71 -1.63
C PRO A 105 13.62 5.09 -1.81
N PHE A 106 12.91 5.55 -0.78
CA PHE A 106 12.36 6.90 -0.79
C PHE A 106 13.49 7.93 -0.56
N PRO A 107 13.49 9.07 -1.29
CA PRO A 107 14.58 10.05 -1.20
C PRO A 107 14.73 10.62 0.21
N SER A 108 15.97 10.63 0.72
CA SER A 108 16.34 11.29 1.96
C SER A 108 17.77 11.86 1.83
N PRO A 109 17.96 13.19 1.88
CA PRO A 109 16.96 14.23 2.11
C PRO A 109 15.97 14.38 0.94
N LEU A 110 14.84 15.05 1.19
CA LEU A 110 13.83 15.29 0.16
C LEU A 110 14.41 16.19 -0.94
N PRO A 111 14.22 15.85 -2.23
CA PRO A 111 14.55 16.75 -3.33
C PRO A 111 13.74 18.04 -3.25
N ASP A 112 14.27 19.11 -3.84
CA ASP A 112 13.55 20.37 -3.98
C ASP A 112 12.19 20.14 -4.66
N LYS A 113 11.12 20.66 -4.03
CA LYS A 113 9.75 20.62 -4.52
C LYS A 113 9.64 21.13 -5.96
N SER A 114 10.47 22.11 -6.35
CA SER A 114 10.52 22.63 -7.71
C SER A 114 10.93 21.57 -8.75
N ASN A 115 11.82 20.64 -8.38
CA ASN A 115 12.27 19.56 -9.25
C ASN A 115 11.20 18.49 -9.42
N ALA A 116 10.52 18.11 -8.32
CA ALA A 116 9.39 17.18 -8.38
C ALA A 116 8.26 17.75 -9.26
N MET A 117 7.96 19.05 -9.12
CA MET A 117 6.92 19.70 -9.92
C MET A 117 7.29 19.78 -11.42
N LYS A 118 8.56 20.05 -11.75
CA LYS A 118 9.04 19.99 -13.14
C LYS A 118 8.91 18.58 -13.73
N SER A 119 9.20 17.56 -12.93
CA SER A 119 9.07 16.16 -13.35
C SER A 119 7.61 15.75 -13.58
N ILE A 120 6.71 16.21 -12.71
CA ILE A 120 5.25 16.13 -12.87
C ILE A 120 4.79 16.77 -14.19
N MET A 121 5.26 17.98 -14.51
CA MET A 121 4.92 18.65 -15.78
C MET A 121 5.44 17.87 -17.00
N LYS A 122 6.69 17.37 -16.95
CA LYS A 122 7.25 16.54 -18.01
C LYS A 122 6.45 15.26 -18.23
N THR A 123 6.04 14.61 -17.14
CA THR A 123 5.21 13.41 -17.15
C THR A 123 3.85 13.71 -17.78
N SER A 124 3.22 14.82 -17.39
CA SER A 124 1.95 15.30 -17.98
C SER A 124 2.07 15.54 -19.50
N MET A 125 3.17 16.16 -19.95
CA MET A 125 3.42 16.35 -21.39
C MET A 125 3.63 15.03 -22.13
N ALA A 126 4.36 14.08 -21.53
CA ALA A 126 4.54 12.75 -22.11
C ALA A 126 3.20 12.00 -22.24
N LEU A 127 2.32 12.14 -21.26
CA LEU A 127 0.97 11.56 -21.29
C LEU A 127 0.06 12.21 -22.35
N LYS A 128 0.13 13.54 -22.55
CA LYS A 128 -0.65 14.23 -23.60
C LYS A 128 -0.35 13.71 -25.01
N ASN A 129 0.85 13.18 -25.23
CA ASN A 129 1.29 12.64 -26.52
C ASN A 129 1.03 11.14 -26.66
N THR A 130 0.42 10.49 -25.66
CA THR A 130 0.08 9.06 -25.69
C THR A 130 -1.43 8.93 -25.86
N SER A 131 -1.92 8.11 -26.80
CA SER A 131 -3.37 7.93 -26.93
C SER A 131 -3.93 7.23 -25.69
N THR A 132 -5.13 7.64 -25.24
CA THR A 132 -5.79 7.07 -24.06
C THR A 132 -5.97 5.55 -24.16
N GLU A 133 -6.22 5.05 -25.38
CA GLU A 133 -6.36 3.63 -25.67
C GLU A 133 -5.02 2.88 -25.63
N GLU A 134 -3.92 3.45 -26.11
CA GLU A 134 -2.59 2.83 -25.98
C GLU A 134 -2.11 2.81 -24.53
N PHE A 135 -2.39 3.88 -23.77
CA PHE A 135 -2.01 4.00 -22.38
C PHE A 135 -2.70 2.94 -21.51
N LEU A 136 -4.00 2.71 -21.72
CA LEU A 136 -4.79 1.75 -20.95
C LEU A 136 -4.62 0.29 -21.44
N ASN A 137 -4.43 0.08 -22.75
CA ASN A 137 -4.47 -1.28 -23.32
C ASN A 137 -3.12 -2.00 -23.44
N HIS A 138 -1.97 -1.31 -23.46
CA HIS A 138 -0.74 -1.94 -23.96
C HIS A 138 0.34 -2.31 -22.93
N HIS A 139 0.20 -2.01 -21.64
CA HIS A 139 1.23 -2.42 -20.67
C HIS A 139 0.68 -2.62 -19.26
N LYS A 140 0.09 -3.78 -18.96
CA LYS A 140 -0.19 -4.14 -17.56
C LYS A 140 1.12 -4.35 -16.81
N MET A 141 1.27 -3.74 -15.64
CA MET A 141 2.42 -3.97 -14.78
C MET A 141 2.51 -5.46 -14.41
N LYS A 142 3.67 -6.09 -14.67
CA LYS A 142 3.92 -7.52 -14.39
C LYS A 142 4.95 -7.77 -13.30
N ASP A 143 5.80 -6.79 -13.02
CA ASP A 143 6.79 -6.89 -11.95
C ASP A 143 6.09 -6.81 -10.59
N GLU A 144 6.09 -7.93 -9.86
CA GLU A 144 5.44 -8.04 -8.54
C GLU A 144 5.98 -7.02 -7.54
N ASN A 145 7.29 -6.76 -7.53
CA ASN A 145 7.87 -5.81 -6.58
C ASN A 145 7.41 -4.39 -6.91
N MET A 146 7.24 -4.05 -8.18
CA MET A 146 6.73 -2.74 -8.59
C MET A 146 5.24 -2.59 -8.28
N ILE A 147 4.43 -3.65 -8.47
CA ILE A 147 3.02 -3.66 -8.06
C ILE A 147 2.89 -3.45 -6.56
N GLU A 148 3.67 -4.17 -5.75
CA GLU A 148 3.67 -4.00 -4.31
C GLU A 148 4.16 -2.61 -3.90
N SER A 149 5.19 -2.09 -4.57
CA SER A 149 5.66 -0.72 -4.35
C SER A 149 4.59 0.33 -4.63
N MET A 150 3.78 0.14 -5.68
CA MET A 150 2.65 1.01 -6.00
C MET A 150 1.59 1.02 -4.89
N LYS A 151 1.29 -0.14 -4.28
CA LYS A 151 0.40 -0.23 -3.11
C LYS A 151 0.93 0.54 -1.91
N PHE A 152 2.21 0.36 -1.57
CA PHE A 152 2.83 1.08 -0.45
C PHE A 152 2.92 2.59 -0.72
N LEU A 153 3.24 3.00 -1.94
CA LEU A 153 3.21 4.41 -2.36
C LEU A 153 1.81 5.01 -2.23
N GLN A 154 0.76 4.28 -2.58
CA GLN A 154 -0.63 4.74 -2.40
C GLN A 154 -0.99 4.94 -0.93
N ILE A 155 -0.57 4.02 -0.04
CA ILE A 155 -0.77 4.17 1.41
C ILE A 155 -0.02 5.41 1.93
N LEU A 156 1.26 5.57 1.54
CA LEU A 156 2.06 6.72 1.90
C LEU A 156 1.46 8.02 1.38
N LEU A 157 0.94 8.05 0.15
CA LEU A 157 0.26 9.20 -0.44
C LEU A 157 -0.89 9.68 0.46
N ASN A 158 -1.73 8.74 0.91
CA ASN A 158 -2.84 9.04 1.81
C ASN A 158 -2.36 9.64 3.14
N TYR A 159 -1.26 9.13 3.72
CA TYR A 159 -0.76 9.62 5.01
C TYR A 159 0.02 10.93 4.89
N SER A 160 0.81 11.10 3.83
CA SER A 160 1.51 12.35 3.54
C SER A 160 0.55 13.52 3.39
N PHE A 161 -0.68 13.30 2.90
CA PHE A 161 -1.69 14.34 2.81
C PHE A 161 -2.01 14.99 4.18
N PHE A 162 -2.00 14.19 5.25
CA PHE A 162 -2.30 14.64 6.61
C PHE A 162 -1.06 14.95 7.46
N ALA A 163 0.06 14.26 7.23
CA ALA A 163 1.25 14.38 8.08
C ALA A 163 2.37 15.26 7.49
N LYS A 164 2.67 15.10 6.19
CA LYS A 164 3.83 15.73 5.52
C LYS A 164 3.52 16.03 4.05
N GLN A 165 2.79 17.10 3.79
CA GLN A 165 2.33 17.45 2.44
C GLN A 165 3.47 17.71 1.44
N GLU A 166 4.66 18.11 1.92
CA GLU A 166 5.86 18.28 1.12
C GLU A 166 6.32 17.01 0.39
N GLN A 167 5.94 15.82 0.87
CA GLN A 167 6.28 14.54 0.26
C GLN A 167 5.34 14.15 -0.88
N LEU A 168 4.14 14.74 -0.96
CA LEU A 168 3.12 14.36 -1.95
C LEU A 168 3.63 14.44 -3.40
N PRO A 169 4.29 15.52 -3.86
CA PRO A 169 4.73 15.61 -5.25
C PRO A 169 5.76 14.53 -5.61
N ILE A 170 6.59 14.14 -4.65
CA ILE A 170 7.64 13.13 -4.82
C ILE A 170 7.02 11.73 -4.93
N ILE A 171 6.04 11.42 -4.08
CA ILE A 171 5.32 10.13 -4.13
C ILE A 171 4.56 10.01 -5.47
N ILE A 172 3.85 11.06 -5.88
CA ILE A 172 3.11 11.07 -7.15
C ILE A 172 4.07 10.90 -8.32
N GLU A 173 5.20 11.61 -8.32
CA GLU A 173 6.24 11.45 -9.32
C GLU A 173 6.75 10.01 -9.41
N GLN A 174 7.06 9.37 -8.28
CA GLN A 174 7.51 7.97 -8.26
C GLN A 174 6.44 7.02 -8.82
N MET A 175 5.18 7.15 -8.39
CA MET A 175 4.09 6.33 -8.92
C MET A 175 3.93 6.50 -10.43
N MET A 176 4.09 7.74 -10.92
CA MET A 176 4.02 8.03 -12.35
C MET A 176 5.20 7.44 -13.13
N GLN A 177 6.42 7.54 -12.61
CA GLN A 177 7.59 6.91 -13.23
C GLN A 177 7.45 5.39 -13.30
N LEU A 178 6.92 4.76 -12.25
CA LEU A 178 6.64 3.32 -12.25
C LEU A 178 5.58 2.96 -13.28
N THR A 179 4.51 3.74 -13.35
CA THR A 179 3.43 3.55 -14.34
C THR A 179 3.97 3.64 -15.77
N LEU A 180 4.78 4.66 -16.07
CA LEU A 180 5.36 4.86 -17.40
C LEU A 180 6.38 3.79 -17.77
N ARG A 181 7.17 3.31 -16.80
CA ARG A 181 8.29 2.39 -17.07
C ARG A 181 7.89 0.92 -17.04
N TYR A 182 7.03 0.53 -16.11
CA TYR A 182 6.66 -0.86 -15.85
C TYR A 182 5.23 -1.18 -16.25
N GLY A 183 4.43 -0.18 -16.62
CA GLY A 183 3.05 -0.33 -17.03
C GLY A 183 2.04 0.03 -15.95
N VAL A 184 0.76 -0.10 -16.28
CA VAL A 184 -0.37 0.32 -15.47
C VAL A 184 -0.79 -0.79 -14.49
N CYS A 185 -1.07 -0.40 -13.26
CA CYS A 185 -1.71 -1.21 -12.22
C CYS A 185 -2.91 -0.44 -11.62
N GLU A 186 -3.64 -1.05 -10.70
CA GLU A 186 -4.83 -0.43 -10.07
C GLU A 186 -4.51 0.94 -9.44
N GLU A 187 -3.36 1.03 -8.78
CA GLU A 187 -2.91 2.23 -8.07
C GLU A 187 -2.44 3.34 -9.02
N SER A 188 -2.18 3.03 -10.29
CA SER A 188 -1.84 4.03 -11.32
C SER A 188 -2.96 5.05 -11.51
N CYS A 189 -4.23 4.60 -11.42
CA CYS A 189 -5.39 5.49 -11.50
C CYS A 189 -5.40 6.52 -10.38
N THR A 190 -4.95 6.13 -9.18
CA THR A 190 -4.82 7.06 -8.05
C THR A 190 -3.76 8.11 -8.35
N ALA A 191 -2.58 7.70 -8.83
CA ALA A 191 -1.51 8.63 -9.19
C ALA A 191 -1.95 9.66 -10.24
N LEU A 192 -2.69 9.23 -11.27
CA LEU A 192 -3.23 10.11 -12.30
C LEU A 192 -4.25 11.11 -11.74
N GLY A 193 -5.15 10.67 -10.85
CA GLY A 193 -6.11 11.57 -10.21
C GLY A 193 -5.43 12.66 -9.37
N TYR A 194 -4.41 12.29 -8.60
CA TYR A 194 -3.61 13.27 -7.82
C TYR A 194 -2.74 14.16 -8.69
N LEU A 195 -2.21 13.65 -9.81
CA LEU A 195 -1.52 14.45 -10.81
C LEU A 195 -2.43 15.54 -11.38
N SER A 196 -3.67 15.19 -11.76
CA SER A 196 -4.66 16.17 -12.22
C SER A 196 -4.97 17.22 -11.16
N PHE A 197 -5.15 16.80 -9.89
CA PHE A 197 -5.38 17.72 -8.78
C PHE A 197 -4.21 18.72 -8.61
N LEU A 198 -2.97 18.23 -8.65
CA LEU A 198 -1.79 19.10 -8.56
C LEU A 198 -1.69 20.08 -9.73
N LEU A 199 -1.96 19.64 -10.97
CA LEU A 199 -1.91 20.50 -12.14
C LEU A 199 -2.97 21.60 -12.08
N CYS A 200 -4.22 21.26 -11.71
CA CYS A 200 -5.26 22.27 -11.52
C CYS A 200 -4.84 23.29 -10.44
N SER A 201 -4.24 22.86 -9.32
CA SER A 201 -3.81 23.78 -8.27
C SER A 201 -2.74 24.79 -8.72
N LEU A 202 -2.00 24.51 -9.80
CA LEU A 202 -0.98 25.39 -10.36
C LEU A 202 -1.56 26.37 -11.40
N GLU A 203 -2.68 26.05 -12.06
CA GLU A 203 -3.33 26.94 -13.03
C GLU A 203 -4.11 28.08 -12.35
N TYR A 204 -4.35 28.00 -11.04
CA TYR A 204 -5.02 29.02 -10.23
C TYR A 204 -4.07 30.01 -9.52
N PHE A 205 -2.76 29.94 -9.78
CA PHE A 205 -1.75 30.90 -9.33
C PHE A 205 -1.03 31.54 -10.53
#